data_AF-A0A533U239-F1
#
_entry.id   AF-A0A533U239-F1
#
_cell.length_a   1.000
_cell.length_b   1.000
_cell.length_c   1.000
_cell.angle_alpha   90.00
_cell.angle_beta   90.00
_cell.angle_gamma   90.00
#
_symmetry.space_group_name_H-M   'P 1'
#
loop_
_entity.id
_entity.type
_entity.pdbx_description
1 polymer ?
#
loop_
_entity_poly.entity_id
_entity_poly.type
_entity_poly.pdbx_seq_one_letter_code
_entity_poly.pdbx_strand_id
1 'polypeptide(L)'
;MQTIYADGVANITLIDGVIRFDLVNITQLEKEKANIRSVAALALSVPGLLRTHEQLTIAINKMVEDGILKKNDPAQAVTDGNPS
;
A
#
# COMPACT_ATOMS: atom_id res chain seq x y z
N MET A 1 8.77 -19.05 12.65
CA MET A 1 8.73 -17.72 12.01
C MET A 1 7.30 -17.22 12.15
N GLN A 2 7.08 -16.08 12.81
CA GLN A 2 5.74 -15.56 13.07
C GLN A 2 5.31 -14.73 11.85
N THR A 3 4.17 -15.06 11.25
CA THR A 3 3.60 -14.30 10.13
C THR A 3 3.11 -12.94 10.63
N ILE A 4 3.49 -11.87 9.93
CA ILE A 4 3.06 -10.50 10.24
C ILE A 4 1.96 -10.12 9.25
N TYR A 5 0.79 -9.74 9.78
CA TYR A 5 -0.30 -9.14 9.02
C TYR A 5 -0.36 -7.65 9.33
N ALA A 6 -0.49 -6.83 8.30
CA ALA A 6 -0.58 -5.39 8.36
C ALA A 6 -1.84 -4.92 7.60
N ASP A 7 -2.64 -4.06 8.22
CA ASP A 7 -3.83 -3.47 7.59
C ASP A 7 -3.47 -2.26 6.72
N GLY A 8 -2.34 -1.61 6.99
CA GLY A 8 -1.92 -0.44 6.22
C GLY A 8 -0.49 0.01 6.45
N VAL A 9 -0.14 1.08 5.74
CA VAL A 9 1.12 1.80 5.86
C VAL A 9 0.84 3.17 6.45
N ALA A 10 1.36 3.46 7.65
CA ALA A 10 1.18 4.76 8.29
C ALA A 10 2.13 5.82 7.73
N ASN A 11 3.29 5.40 7.23
CA ASN A 11 4.31 6.32 6.73
C ASN A 11 5.22 5.66 5.70
N ILE A 12 5.68 6.45 4.73
CA ILE A 12 6.70 6.09 3.75
C ILE A 12 7.76 7.16 3.79
N THR A 13 9.00 6.79 4.09
CA THR A 13 10.13 7.72 4.15
C THR A 13 11.28 7.22 3.28
N LEU A 14 12.01 8.15 2.66
CA LEU A 14 13.26 7.89 1.96
C LEU A 14 14.38 8.60 2.74
N ILE A 15 15.33 7.83 3.27
CA ILE A 15 16.49 8.33 4.00
C ILE A 15 17.71 7.57 3.49
N ASP A 16 18.72 8.29 3.01
CA ASP A 16 20.01 7.73 2.57
C ASP A 16 19.89 6.52 1.60
N GLY A 17 18.94 6.59 0.65
CA GLY A 17 18.74 5.54 -0.35
C GLY A 17 17.95 4.33 0.14
N VAL A 18 17.45 4.36 1.38
CA VAL A 18 16.57 3.35 1.96
C VAL A 18 15.15 3.91 2.06
N ILE A 19 14.21 3.19 1.47
CA ILE A 19 12.77 3.45 1.60
C ILE A 19 12.25 2.60 2.74
N ARG A 20 11.65 3.26 3.74
CA ARG A 20 11.06 2.63 4.91
C ARG A 20 9.54 2.79 4.88
N PHE A 21 8.84 1.67 5.03
CA PHE A 21 7.40 1.60 5.26
C PHE A 21 7.15 1.26 6.72
N ASP A 22 6.42 2.11 7.43
CA ASP A 22 5.94 1.80 8.78
C ASP A 22 4.57 1.13 8.68
N LEU A 23 4.52 -0.17 8.99
CA LEU A 23 3.34 -1.01 8.87
C LEU A 23 2.51 -0.95 10.15
N VAL A 24 1.20 -0.86 10.00
CA VAL A 24 0.25 -0.71 11.11
C VAL A 24 -0.95 -1.64 10.97
N ASN A 25 -1.55 -1.96 12.12
CA ASN A 25 -2.87 -2.57 12.21
C ASN A 25 -3.87 -1.57 12.77
N ILE A 26 -5.10 -1.67 12.27
CA ILE A 26 -6.23 -0.91 12.74
C ILE A 26 -7.00 -1.81 13.70
N THR A 27 -6.78 -1.60 14.99
CA THR A 27 -7.34 -2.48 16.03
C THR A 27 -8.80 -2.17 16.33
N GLN A 28 -9.24 -0.92 16.16
CA GLN A 28 -10.60 -0.45 16.40
C GLN A 28 -10.92 0.74 15.48
N LEU A 29 -12.14 0.78 14.97
CA LEU A 29 -12.75 1.97 14.35
C LEU A 29 -13.93 2.39 15.24
N GLU A 30 -13.81 3.51 15.94
CA GLU A 30 -14.94 4.12 16.66
C GLU A 30 -15.28 5.48 16.05
N LYS A 31 -16.48 5.57 15.46
CA LYS A 31 -16.99 6.76 14.75
C LYS A 31 -15.98 7.32 13.73
N GLU A 32 -15.13 8.25 14.15
CA GLU A 32 -14.14 8.97 13.34
C GLU A 32 -12.69 8.80 13.83
N LYS A 33 -12.43 7.98 14.86
CA LYS A 33 -11.08 7.71 15.36
C LYS A 33 -10.71 6.24 15.14
N ALA A 34 -9.65 6.03 14.37
CA ALA A 34 -9.00 4.74 14.21
C ALA A 34 -7.91 4.57 15.29
N ASN A 35 -7.95 3.44 16.02
CA ASN A 35 -6.85 3.06 16.91
C ASN A 35 -5.79 2.29 16.12
N ILE A 36 -4.75 3.01 15.72
CA ILE A 36 -3.66 2.51 14.88
C ILE A 36 -2.50 2.06 15.76
N ARG A 37 -2.01 0.83 15.55
CA ARG A 37 -0.83 0.30 16.23
C ARG A 37 0.26 -0.07 15.22
N SER A 38 1.49 0.35 15.48
CA SER A 38 2.66 -0.12 14.72
C SER A 38 2.90 -1.61 14.95
N VAL A 39 3.16 -2.33 13.87
CA VAL A 39 3.33 -3.79 13.88
C VAL A 39 4.73 -4.16 13.39
N ALA A 40 5.22 -3.49 12.35
CA ALA A 40 6.54 -3.75 11.78
C ALA A 40 7.03 -2.56 10.95
N ALA A 41 8.29 -2.62 10.53
CA ALA A 41 8.84 -1.74 9.50
C ALA A 41 9.47 -2.57 8.39
N LEU A 42 9.19 -2.21 7.14
CA LEU A 42 9.83 -2.77 5.96
C LEU A 42 10.85 -1.75 5.44
N ALA A 43 12.11 -2.15 5.32
CA ALA A 43 13.17 -1.32 4.75
C ALA A 43 13.67 -1.94 3.45
N LEU A 44 13.64 -1.17 2.38
CA LEU A 44 14.08 -1.57 1.04
C LEU A 44 15.06 -0.55 0.49
N SER A 45 16.08 -0.99 -0.24
CA SER A 45 16.82 -0.05 -1.10
C SER A 45 15.91 0.43 -2.24
N VAL A 46 16.20 1.60 -2.83
CA VAL A 46 15.45 2.10 -3.99
C VAL A 46 15.36 1.06 -5.13
N PRO A 47 16.46 0.39 -5.55
CA PRO A 47 16.37 -0.67 -6.56
C PRO A 47 15.54 -1.87 -6.09
N GLY A 48 15.62 -2.22 -4.81
CA GLY A 48 14.81 -3.29 -4.21
C GLY A 48 13.32 -3.01 -4.29
N LEU A 49 12.90 -1.76 -4.04
CA LEU A 49 11.50 -1.35 -4.20
C LEU A 49 11.05 -1.46 -5.66
N LEU A 50 11.83 -0.93 -6.61
CA LEU A 50 11.47 -0.95 -8.03
C LEU A 50 11.29 -2.39 -8.54
N ARG A 51 12.21 -3.28 -8.18
CA ARG A 51 12.09 -4.71 -8.53
C ARG A 51 10.87 -5.35 -7.88
N THR A 52 10.60 -5.04 -6.60
CA THR A 52 9.42 -5.58 -5.90
C THR A 52 8.14 -5.13 -6.59
N HIS A 53 8.03 -3.84 -6.95
CA HIS A 53 6.91 -3.28 -7.67
C HIS A 53 6.70 -3.98 -9.03
N GLU A 54 7.77 -4.21 -9.79
CA GLU A 54 7.71 -4.93 -11.06
C GLU A 54 7.19 -6.36 -10.90
N GLN A 55 7.76 -7.12 -9.96
CA GLN A 55 7.33 -8.50 -9.72
C GLN A 55 5.87 -8.60 -9.26
N LEU A 56 5.43 -7.69 -8.40
CA LEU A 56 4.03 -7.62 -7.97
C LEU A 56 3.12 -7.25 -9.15
N THR A 57 3.53 -6.32 -10.00
CA THR A 57 2.78 -5.93 -11.21
C THR A 57 2.61 -7.11 -12.16
N ILE A 58 3.66 -7.89 -12.40
CA ILE A 58 3.60 -9.10 -13.23
C ILE A 58 2.63 -10.12 -12.64
N ALA A 59 2.71 -10.38 -11.34
CA ALA A 59 1.81 -11.30 -10.66
C ALA A 59 0.35 -10.84 -10.73
N ILE A 60 0.08 -9.54 -10.51
CA ILE A 60 -1.25 -8.95 -10.64
C ILE A 60 -1.77 -9.10 -12.07
N ASN A 61 -0.98 -8.78 -13.09
CA ASN A 61 -1.41 -8.90 -14.47
C ASN A 61 -1.76 -10.35 -14.83
N LYS A 62 -0.99 -11.32 -14.33
CA LYS A 62 -1.32 -12.74 -14.50
C LYS A 62 -2.65 -13.11 -13.86
N MET A 63 -2.90 -12.64 -12.62
CA MET A 63 -4.19 -12.87 -11.97
C MET A 63 -5.36 -12.20 -12.70
N VAL A 64 -5.12 -11.09 -13.41
CA VAL A 64 -6.14 -10.46 -14.27
C VAL A 64 -6.39 -11.30 -15.52
N GLU A 65 -5.33 -11.81 -16.16
CA GLU A 65 -5.42 -12.68 -17.34
C GLU A 65 -6.15 -14.00 -17.02
N ASP A 66 -5.85 -14.59 -15.86
CA ASP A 66 -6.50 -15.80 -15.35
C ASP A 66 -7.96 -15.56 -14.89
N GLY A 67 -8.44 -14.31 -14.94
CA GLY A 67 -9.81 -13.93 -14.57
C GLY A 67 -10.07 -13.89 -13.06
N ILE A 68 -9.04 -14.01 -12.23
CA ILE A 68 -9.12 -13.98 -10.75
C ILE A 68 -9.35 -12.56 -10.25
N LEU A 69 -8.65 -11.59 -10.85
CA LEU A 69 -8.77 -10.17 -10.53
C LEU A 69 -9.36 -9.40 -11.71
N LYS A 70 -10.10 -8.32 -11.41
CA LYS A 70 -10.51 -7.34 -12.40
C LYS A 70 -9.85 -6.01 -12.08
N LYS A 71 -9.26 -5.35 -13.09
CA LYS A 71 -8.79 -3.97 -12.92
C LYS A 71 -10.02 -3.09 -12.72
N ASN A 72 -10.00 -2.29 -11.66
CA ASN A 72 -11.01 -1.24 -11.51
C ASN A 72 -10.86 -0.28 -12.68
N ASP A 73 -11.98 0.15 -13.25
CA ASP A 73 -11.97 1.26 -14.18
C ASP A 73 -11.36 2.47 -13.46
N PRO A 74 -10.53 3.28 -14.14
CA PRO A 74 -9.93 4.45 -13.52
C PRO A 74 -11.07 5.30 -12.93
N ALA A 75 -11.04 5.49 -11.61
CA ALA A 75 -11.97 6.40 -10.96
C ALA A 75 -11.85 7.74 -11.68
N GLN A 76 -12.98 8.31 -12.12
CA GLN A 76 -13.00 9.67 -12.63
C GLN A 76 -12.32 10.53 -11.56
N ALA A 77 -11.22 11.19 -11.94
CA ALA A 77 -10.56 12.15 -11.07
C ALA A 77 -11.65 13.14 -10.64
N VAL A 78 -11.91 13.23 -9.34
CA VAL A 78 -12.70 14.32 -8.78
C VAL A 78 -11.91 15.60 -9.10
N THR A 79 -12.29 16.27 -10.19
CA THR A 79 -11.81 17.62 -10.47
C THR A 79 -12.49 18.53 -9.48
N ASP A 80 -11.79 18.90 -8.40
CA ASP A 80 -12.18 20.01 -7.55
C ASP A 80 -12.27 21.26 -8.43
N GLY A 81 -13.49 21.62 -8.82
CA GLY A 81 -13.70 22.65 -9.82
C GLY A 81 -15.17 22.90 -10.12
N ASN A 82 -15.99 23.11 -9.08
CA ASN A 82 -17.24 23.85 -9.23
C ASN A 82 -17.02 25.30 -8.77
N PRO A 83 -16.75 26.27 -9.67
CA PRO A 83 -17.07 27.65 -9.39
C PRO A 83 -18.53 27.88 -9.82
N SER A 84 -19.39 28.11 -8.82
CA SER A 84 -20.72 28.74 -8.92
C SER A 84 -21.77 28.01 -9.77
#